data_AF-A0A7C3G585-F1
#
_entry.id   AF-A0A7C3G585-F1
#
_cell.length_a   1.000
_cell.length_b   1.000
_cell.length_c   1.000
_cell.angle_alpha   90.00
_cell.angle_beta   90.00
_cell.angle_gamma   90.00
#
_symmetry.space_group_name_H-M   'P 1'
#
loop_
_entity.id
_entity.type
_entity.pdbx_description
1 polymer ?
#
loop_
_entity_poly.entity_id
_entity_poly.type
_entity_poly.pdbx_seq_one_letter_code
_entity_poly.pdbx_strand_id
1 'polypeptide(L)'
;MSRPLADLLALLAFAAVGVYSHQGALALKDLFRAAWPFLLAWFLVAPFTGTWRDGRLAPLVVTWAIAVPAGWAARLIAYAEPLDASRFLFLATSLGFSLPFLLFFRLFAGGFRRK
;
A
#
# COMPACT_ATOMS: atom_id res chain seq x y z
N MET A 1 -17.03 -1.57 -7.86
CA MET A 1 -16.20 -1.55 -6.64
C MET A 1 -15.82 -0.11 -6.32
N SER A 2 -15.94 0.35 -5.07
CA SER A 2 -15.51 1.71 -4.72
C SER A 2 -13.98 1.84 -4.77
N ARG A 3 -13.46 3.05 -5.05
CA ARG A 3 -12.01 3.31 -5.08
C ARG A 3 -11.29 2.97 -3.75
N PRO A 4 -11.85 3.29 -2.56
CA PRO A 4 -11.23 2.90 -1.30
C PRO A 4 -11.18 1.38 -1.11
N LEU A 5 -12.23 0.66 -1.53
CA LEU A 5 -12.24 -0.81 -1.45
C LEU A 5 -11.23 -1.43 -2.41
N ALA A 6 -11.06 -0.88 -3.62
CA ALA A 6 -10.03 -1.30 -4.55
C ALA A 6 -8.62 -1.13 -3.97
N ASP A 7 -8.34 0.00 -3.34
CA ASP A 7 -7.05 0.25 -2.68
C ASP A 7 -6.81 -0.69 -1.50
N LEU A 8 -7.83 -0.91 -0.67
CA LEU A 8 -7.76 -1.85 0.46
C LEU A 8 -7.35 -3.24 -0.02
N LEU A 9 -8.05 -3.77 -1.04
CA LEU A 9 -7.75 -5.09 -1.59
C LEU A 9 -6.37 -5.13 -2.26
N ALA A 10 -5.96 -4.06 -2.94
CA ALA A 10 -4.63 -3.96 -3.54
C ALA A 10 -3.52 -4.05 -2.49
N LEU A 11 -3.63 -3.28 -1.40
CA LEU A 11 -2.65 -3.26 -0.32
C LEU A 11 -2.63 -4.58 0.47
N LEU A 12 -3.79 -5.19 0.70
CA LEU A 12 -3.89 -6.52 1.30
C LEU A 12 -3.28 -7.60 0.40
N ALA A 13 -3.54 -7.57 -0.90
CA ALA A 13 -2.96 -8.52 -1.85
C ALA A 13 -1.44 -8.37 -1.94
N PHE A 14 -0.93 -7.14 -2.00
CA PHE A 14 0.51 -6.86 -1.93
C PHE A 14 1.13 -7.43 -0.65
N ALA A 15 0.54 -7.15 0.52
CA ALA A 15 1.03 -7.65 1.80
C ALA A 15 0.98 -9.19 1.88
N ALA A 16 -0.08 -9.82 1.38
CA ALA A 16 -0.22 -11.27 1.35
C ALA A 16 0.84 -11.93 0.46
N VAL A 17 1.09 -11.38 -0.73
CA VAL A 17 2.16 -11.86 -1.62
C VAL A 17 3.53 -11.70 -0.97
N GLY A 18 3.80 -10.56 -0.32
CA GLY A 18 5.04 -10.35 0.41
C GLY A 18 5.24 -11.35 1.55
N VAL A 19 4.21 -11.56 2.38
CA VAL A 19 4.24 -12.53 3.50
C VAL A 19 4.50 -13.94 2.98
N TYR A 20 3.74 -14.38 1.98
CA TYR A 20 3.90 -15.70 1.39
C TYR A 20 5.29 -15.90 0.77
N SER A 21 5.82 -14.88 0.08
CA SER A 21 7.14 -14.97 -0.56
C SER A 21 8.28 -15.10 0.45
N HIS A 22 8.13 -14.52 1.64
CA HIS A 22 9.16 -14.61 2.70
C HIS A 22 9.00 -15.82 3.61
N GLN A 23 7.76 -16.27 3.86
CA GLN A 23 7.48 -17.28 4.89
C GLN A 23 7.03 -18.63 4.31
N GLY A 24 6.68 -18.70 3.03
CA GLY A 24 6.13 -19.90 2.37
C GLY A 24 4.71 -20.28 2.81
N ALA A 25 4.12 -19.53 3.76
CA ALA A 25 2.79 -19.75 4.28
C ALA A 25 2.11 -18.40 4.57
N LEU A 26 0.79 -18.37 4.51
CA LEU A 26 -0.01 -17.19 4.82
C LEU A 26 -0.74 -17.39 6.14
N ALA A 27 -0.26 -16.73 7.19
CA ALA A 27 -0.95 -16.67 8.48
C ALA A 27 -1.58 -15.28 8.69
N LEU A 28 -2.80 -15.25 9.22
CA LEU A 28 -3.56 -14.00 9.38
C LEU A 28 -2.83 -12.98 10.26
N LYS A 29 -2.14 -13.45 11.30
CA LYS A 29 -1.32 -12.61 12.19
C LYS A 29 -0.20 -11.89 11.43
N ASP A 30 0.46 -12.58 10.50
CA ASP A 30 1.60 -12.08 9.75
C ASP A 30 1.14 -11.13 8.65
N LEU A 31 0.01 -11.44 8.00
CA LEU A 31 -0.67 -10.54 7.08
C LEU A 31 -1.08 -9.24 7.78
N PHE A 32 -1.74 -9.33 8.94
CA PHE A 32 -2.14 -8.15 9.70
C PHE A 32 -0.91 -7.32 10.08
N ARG A 33 0.12 -7.95 10.67
CA ARG A 33 1.40 -7.33 11.05
C ARG A 33 2.05 -6.58 9.88
N ALA A 34 2.01 -7.16 8.68
CA ALA A 34 2.58 -6.57 7.47
C ALA A 34 1.72 -5.42 6.92
N ALA A 35 0.39 -5.54 6.94
CA ALA A 35 -0.51 -4.63 6.23
C ALA A 35 -0.92 -3.40 7.04
N TRP A 36 -1.19 -3.54 8.34
CA TRP A 36 -1.88 -2.50 9.11
C TRP A 36 -1.17 -1.12 9.12
N PRO A 37 0.18 -0.99 9.16
CA PRO A 37 0.82 0.32 9.16
C PRO A 37 0.62 1.06 7.82
N PHE A 38 0.66 0.31 6.72
CA PHE A 38 0.44 0.83 5.37
C PHE A 38 -1.02 1.16 5.12
N LEU A 39 -1.94 0.33 5.61
CA LEU A 39 -3.38 0.62 5.55
C LEU A 39 -3.70 1.88 6.34
N LEU A 40 -3.21 2.00 7.56
CA LEU A 40 -3.41 3.19 8.38
C LEU A 40 -2.88 4.44 7.66
N ALA A 41 -1.64 4.43 7.18
CA ALA A 41 -1.06 5.55 6.46
C ALA A 41 -1.84 5.89 5.17
N TRP A 42 -2.24 4.88 4.40
CA TRP A 42 -3.01 5.07 3.17
C TRP A 42 -4.35 5.76 3.43
N PHE A 43 -5.11 5.25 4.38
CA PHE A 43 -6.44 5.78 4.70
C PHE A 43 -6.39 7.13 5.41
N LEU A 44 -5.27 7.48 6.05
CA LEU A 44 -5.02 8.83 6.54
C LEU A 44 -4.65 9.80 5.41
N VAL A 45 -3.86 9.40 4.41
CA VAL A 45 -3.37 10.31 3.36
C VAL A 45 -4.37 10.49 2.20
N ALA A 46 -5.01 9.40 1.78
CA ALA A 46 -5.86 9.36 0.58
C ALA A 46 -7.02 10.38 0.53
N PRO A 47 -7.70 10.74 1.64
CA PRO A 47 -8.73 11.78 1.62
C PRO A 47 -8.22 13.16 1.21
N PHE A 48 -6.95 13.45 1.51
CA PHE A 48 -6.35 14.79 1.33
C PHE A 48 -5.72 14.98 -0.06
N THR A 49 -5.32 13.89 -0.72
CA THR A 49 -4.69 13.92 -2.04
C THR A 49 -5.69 13.86 -3.21
N GLY A 50 -6.97 13.59 -2.92
CA GLY A 50 -8.02 13.50 -3.94
C GLY A 50 -8.06 12.17 -4.71
N THR A 51 -7.29 11.14 -4.32
CA THR A 51 -7.22 9.84 -5.03
C THR A 51 -8.57 9.13 -5.17
N TRP A 52 -9.51 9.39 -4.26
CA TRP A 52 -10.85 8.82 -4.31
C TRP A 52 -11.88 9.69 -5.02
N ARG A 53 -11.59 10.97 -5.29
CA ARG A 53 -12.54 11.92 -5.92
C ARG A 53 -12.32 12.03 -7.43
N ASP A 54 -11.07 12.16 -7.83
CA ASP A 54 -10.75 12.61 -9.19
C ASP A 54 -10.71 11.48 -10.21
N GLY A 55 -10.39 10.24 -9.79
CA GLY A 55 -10.22 9.12 -10.73
C GLY A 55 -9.11 9.35 -11.76
N ARG A 56 -8.18 10.26 -11.48
CA ARG A 56 -6.99 10.53 -12.29
C ARG A 56 -5.81 9.75 -11.72
N LEU A 57 -4.83 9.44 -12.57
CA LEU A 57 -3.62 8.74 -12.15
C LEU A 57 -2.74 9.58 -11.21
N ALA A 58 -2.63 10.88 -11.45
CA ALA A 58 -1.74 11.75 -10.66
C ALA A 58 -2.07 11.77 -9.14
N PRO A 59 -3.32 11.97 -8.70
CA PRO A 59 -3.69 11.84 -7.28
C PRO A 59 -3.34 10.47 -6.67
N LEU A 60 -3.48 9.38 -7.43
CA LEU A 60 -3.10 8.05 -6.96
C LEU A 60 -1.59 7.95 -6.72
N VAL A 61 -0.77 8.42 -7.68
CA VAL A 61 0.69 8.42 -7.56
C VAL A 61 1.15 9.31 -6.41
N VAL A 62 0.56 10.49 -6.23
CA VAL A 62 0.87 11.37 -5.09
C VAL A 62 0.53 10.69 -3.76
N THR A 63 -0.64 10.05 -3.66
CA THR A 63 -1.02 9.28 -2.46
C THR A 63 -0.01 8.18 -2.18
N TRP A 64 0.35 7.41 -3.21
CA TRP A 64 1.32 6.31 -3.10
C TRP A 64 2.70 6.79 -2.64
N ALA A 65 3.21 7.87 -3.24
CA ALA A 65 4.51 8.43 -2.91
C ALA A 65 4.60 8.96 -1.47
N ILE A 66 3.46 9.31 -0.84
CA ILE A 66 3.42 9.81 0.54
C ILE A 66 3.07 8.67 1.52
N ALA A 67 2.00 7.92 1.24
CA ALA A 67 1.44 6.93 2.14
C ALA A 67 2.33 5.71 2.31
N VAL A 68 3.03 5.25 1.27
CA VAL A 68 3.90 4.07 1.38
C VAL A 68 5.11 4.36 2.28
N PRO A 69 5.86 5.47 2.11
CA PRO A 69 6.90 5.86 3.06
C PRO A 69 6.37 6.13 4.47
N ALA A 70 5.20 6.76 4.60
CA ALA A 70 4.57 6.98 5.91
C ALA A 70 4.21 5.66 6.61
N GLY A 71 3.68 4.68 5.87
CA GLY A 71 3.38 3.33 6.38
C GLY A 71 4.64 2.57 6.79
N TRP A 72 5.72 2.70 6.02
CA TRP A 72 7.04 2.17 6.39
C TRP A 72 7.57 2.80 7.68
N ALA A 73 7.52 4.13 7.82
CA ALA A 73 7.95 4.81 9.04
C ALA A 73 7.09 4.39 10.25
N ALA A 74 5.77 4.33 10.09
CA ALA A 74 4.85 3.85 11.12
C ALA A 74 5.17 2.41 11.54
N ARG A 75 5.52 1.55 10.57
CA ARG A 75 5.94 0.18 10.82
C ARG A 75 7.24 0.12 11.64
N LEU A 76 8.24 0.94 11.33
CA LEU A 76 9.49 0.98 12.09
C LEU A 76 9.24 1.36 13.55
N ILE A 77 8.43 2.40 13.77
CA ILE A 77 8.07 2.87 15.11
C ILE A 77 7.31 1.79 15.87
N ALA A 78 6.26 1.22 15.26
CA ALA A 78 5.37 0.29 15.95
C ALA A 78 6.05 -1.04 16.34
N TYR A 79 7.12 -1.42 15.64
CA TYR A 79 7.86 -2.65 15.91
C TYR A 79 9.27 -2.41 16.43
N ALA A 80 9.60 -1.16 16.79
CA ALA A 80 10.93 -0.75 17.24
C ALA A 80 12.06 -1.29 16.35
N GLU A 81 11.86 -1.24 15.03
CA GLU A 81 12.85 -1.76 14.09
C GLU A 81 14.01 -0.78 13.89
N PRO A 82 15.25 -1.28 13.82
CA PRO A 82 16.42 -0.43 13.58
C PRO A 82 16.39 0.15 12.17
N LEU A 83 16.94 1.36 12.01
CA LEU A 83 17.19 1.98 10.71
C LEU A 83 18.48 1.45 10.11
N ASP A 84 18.37 0.45 9.23
CA ASP A 84 19.49 -0.15 8.51
C ASP A 84 19.21 -0.25 7.00
N ALA A 85 20.22 -0.66 6.23
CA ALA A 85 20.13 -0.79 4.77
C ALA A 85 19.02 -1.75 4.33
N SER A 86 18.72 -2.79 5.12
CA SER A 86 17.65 -3.74 4.80
C SER A 86 16.27 -3.08 4.88
N ARG A 87 16.07 -2.11 5.78
CA ARG A 87 14.83 -1.33 5.87
C ARG A 87 14.63 -0.39 4.70
N PHE A 88 15.69 0.21 4.18
CA PHE A 88 15.62 1.02 2.97
C PHE A 88 15.34 0.17 1.73
N LEU A 89 15.92 -1.04 1.64
CA LEU A 89 15.59 -1.99 0.58
C LEU A 89 14.12 -2.44 0.67
N PHE A 90 13.61 -2.66 1.89
CA PHE A 90 12.19 -2.95 2.11
C PHE A 90 11.29 -1.79 1.67
N LEU A 91 11.67 -0.54 1.93
CA LEU A 91 10.94 0.62 1.41
C LEU A 91 10.94 0.68 -0.12
N ALA A 92 12.11 0.49 -0.75
CA ALA A 92 12.25 0.51 -2.21
C ALA A 92 11.40 -0.59 -2.88
N THR A 93 11.44 -1.82 -2.34
CA THR A 93 10.61 -2.93 -2.81
C THR A 93 9.12 -2.67 -2.56
N SER A 94 8.75 -2.12 -1.39
CA SER A 94 7.36 -1.74 -1.11
C SER A 94 6.83 -0.70 -2.10
N LEU A 95 7.62 0.32 -2.43
CA LEU A 95 7.26 1.30 -3.47
C LEU A 95 7.11 0.61 -4.83
N GLY A 96 8.13 -0.14 -5.27
CA GLY A 96 8.15 -0.76 -6.59
C GLY A 96 7.03 -1.78 -6.82
N PHE A 97 6.68 -2.57 -5.80
CA PHE A 97 5.66 -3.61 -5.93
C PHE A 97 4.25 -3.15 -5.56
N SER A 98 4.05 -2.17 -4.66
CA SER A 98 2.68 -1.75 -4.31
C SER A 98 1.97 -1.00 -5.45
N LEU A 99 2.69 -0.23 -6.27
CA LEU A 99 2.08 0.55 -7.34
C LEU A 99 1.41 -0.32 -8.41
N PRO A 100 2.04 -1.39 -8.94
CA PRO A 100 1.38 -2.33 -9.84
C PRO A 100 0.07 -2.92 -9.29
N PHE A 101 0.03 -3.29 -8.00
CA PHE A 101 -1.19 -3.81 -7.38
C PHE A 101 -2.29 -2.75 -7.33
N LEU A 102 -1.95 -1.53 -6.92
CA LEU A 102 -2.90 -0.41 -6.90
C LEU A 102 -3.46 -0.12 -8.30
N LEU A 103 -2.60 -0.09 -9.32
CA LEU A 103 -3.00 0.11 -10.71
C LEU A 103 -3.91 -1.02 -11.19
N PHE A 104 -3.54 -2.27 -10.94
CA PHE A 104 -4.32 -3.45 -11.33
C PHE A 104 -5.73 -3.40 -10.76
N PHE A 105 -5.87 -3.22 -9.45
CA PHE A 105 -7.18 -3.15 -8.79
C PHE A 105 -7.98 -1.91 -9.21
N ARG A 106 -7.33 -0.77 -9.44
CA ARG A 106 -8.00 0.44 -9.94
C ARG A 106 -8.51 0.27 -11.36
N LEU A 107 -7.76 -0.39 -12.25
CA LEU A 107 -8.21 -0.71 -13.59
C LEU A 107 -9.41 -1.67 -13.56
N PHE A 108 -9.29 -2.76 -12.79
CA PHE A 108 -10.35 -3.76 -12.64
C PHE A 108 -11.64 -3.16 -12.03
N ALA A 109 -11.51 -2.22 -11.11
CA ALA A 109 -12.64 -1.52 -10.50
C ALA A 109 -13.33 -0.50 -11.43
N GLY A 110 -12.77 -0.19 -12.61
CA GLY A 110 -13.17 0.99 -13.40
C GLY A 110 -12.89 2.30 -12.66
N GLY A 111 -11.89 2.32 -11.79
CA GLY A 111 -11.60 3.40 -10.85
C GLY A 111 -11.04 4.67 -11.50
N PHE A 112 -10.59 4.58 -12.76
CA PHE A 112 -10.11 5.71 -13.55
C PHE A 112 -11.23 6.33 -14.40
N ARG A 113 -11.26 7.67 -14.49
CA ARG A 113 -12.16 8.34 -15.45
C ARG A 113 -11.67 8.01 -16.86
N ARG A 114 -12.58 7.50 -17.70
CA ARG A 114 -12.39 7.49 -19.15
C ARG A 114 -12.55 8.94 -19.64
N LYS A 115 -11.63 9.39 -20.49
CA LYS A 115 -11.75 10.69 -21.15
C LYS A 115 -12.95 10.69 -22.09
#